data_AF-A0A963B397-F1
#
_entry.id   AF-A0A963B397-F1
#
_cell.length_a   1.000
_cell.length_b   1.000
_cell.length_c   1.000
_cell.angle_alpha   90.00
_cell.angle_beta   90.00
_cell.angle_gamma   90.00
#
_symmetry.space_group_name_H-M   'P 1'
#
loop_
_entity.id
_entity.type
_entity.pdbx_description
1 polymer ?
#
loop_
_entity_poly.entity_id
_entity_poly.type
_entity_poly.pdbx_seq_one_letter_code
_entity_poly.pdbx_strand_id
1 'polypeptide(L)'
;MTKLTGRGELYRIDPATNQTLAVIKDAGSPFASGDGMIWAYNLRTGVVSGIDPSDNQVHTQLVTTGSSGAADFAFGAGDIWQYVRGDGV
;
A
#
# COMPACT_ATOMS: atom_id res chain seq x y z
N MET A 1 -11.10 -17.26 17.30
CA MET A 1 -10.38 -16.03 16.92
C MET A 1 -10.08 -16.10 15.43
N THR A 2 -10.92 -15.47 14.60
CA THR A 2 -10.73 -15.47 13.14
C THR A 2 -9.78 -14.34 12.79
N LYS A 3 -8.59 -14.69 12.28
CA LYS A 3 -7.65 -13.71 11.72
C LYS A 3 -8.31 -13.10 10.49
N LEU A 4 -8.87 -11.90 10.63
CA LEU A 4 -9.33 -11.12 9.49
C LEU A 4 -8.07 -10.67 8.72
N THR A 5 -7.68 -11.42 7.68
CA THR A 5 -6.63 -10.99 6.75
C THR A 5 -7.18 -9.79 5.96
N GLY A 6 -6.52 -8.63 6.07
CA GLY A 6 -6.86 -7.49 5.22
C GLY A 6 -6.45 -7.87 3.81
N ARG A 7 -7.41 -8.12 2.92
CA ARG A 7 -7.24 -8.88 1.67
C ARG A 7 -6.48 -8.14 0.55
N GLY A 8 -5.49 -7.32 0.88
CA GLY A 8 -4.59 -6.70 -0.09
C GLY A 8 -3.29 -7.51 -0.18
N GLU A 9 -3.16 -8.31 -1.23
CA GLU A 9 -1.88 -8.91 -1.62
C GLU A 9 -1.31 -8.10 -2.79
N LEU A 10 -0.02 -7.83 -2.75
CA LEU A 10 0.69 -7.23 -3.87
C LEU A 10 1.38 -8.34 -4.68
N TYR A 11 1.05 -8.40 -5.96
CA TYR A 11 1.61 -9.36 -6.90
C TYR A 11 2.63 -8.67 -7.79
N ARG A 12 3.85 -9.23 -7.85
CA ARG A 12 4.81 -8.87 -8.87
C ARG A 12 4.64 -9.83 -10.04
N ILE A 13 4.31 -9.29 -11.21
CA ILE A 13 4.06 -10.07 -12.42
C ILE A 13 5.14 -9.72 -13.45
N ASP A 14 5.71 -10.73 -14.09
CA ASP A 14 6.51 -10.56 -15.30
C ASP A 14 5.57 -10.20 -16.47
N PRO A 15 5.67 -8.99 -17.05
CA PRO A 15 4.77 -8.56 -18.12
C PRO A 15 4.99 -9.32 -19.44
N ALA A 16 6.16 -9.95 -19.64
CA ALA A 16 6.44 -10.70 -20.88
C ALA A 16 5.75 -12.08 -20.87
N THR A 17 5.63 -12.69 -19.69
CA THR A 17 5.16 -14.08 -19.53
C THR A 17 3.84 -14.20 -18.77
N ASN A 18 3.36 -13.11 -18.16
CA ASN A 18 2.24 -13.08 -17.20
C ASN A 18 2.44 -14.02 -16.00
N GLN A 19 3.68 -14.33 -15.65
CA GLN A 19 3.99 -15.18 -14.49
C GLN A 19 4.12 -14.33 -13.22
N THR A 20 3.61 -14.86 -12.11
CA THR A 20 3.82 -14.27 -10.79
C THR A 20 5.25 -14.55 -10.32
N LEU A 21 6.03 -13.49 -10.12
CA LEU A 21 7.39 -13.53 -9.61
C LEU A 21 7.45 -13.46 -8.07
N ALA A 22 6.52 -12.74 -7.45
CA ALA A 22 6.44 -12.61 -5.99
C ALA A 22 5.01 -12.29 -5.52
N VAL A 23 4.70 -12.67 -4.28
CA VAL A 23 3.47 -12.31 -3.57
C VAL A 23 3.83 -11.74 -2.21
N ILE A 24 3.51 -10.46 -2.01
CA ILE A 24 3.67 -9.77 -0.72
C ILE A 24 2.30 -9.79 -0.03
N LYS A 25 2.23 -10.55 1.06
CA LYS A 25 1.00 -10.71 1.86
C LYS A 25 0.78 -9.51 2.76
N ASP A 26 -0.48 -9.25 3.09
CA ASP A 26 -0.89 -8.20 4.02
C ASP A 26 -0.36 -6.80 3.65
N ALA A 27 -0.03 -6.56 2.37
CA ALA A 27 0.52 -5.30 1.87
C ALA A 27 -0.47 -4.14 2.06
N GLY A 28 -1.78 -4.41 2.00
CA GLY A 28 -2.82 -3.39 2.03
C GLY A 28 -3.27 -3.00 0.62
N SER A 29 -4.09 -1.95 0.53
CA SER A 29 -4.60 -1.33 -0.70
C SER A 29 -5.36 -0.03 -0.31
N PRO A 30 -5.26 1.07 -1.09
CA PRO A 30 -4.65 1.23 -2.43
C PRO A 30 -3.11 1.30 -2.46
N PHE A 31 -2.53 1.35 -3.66
CA PHE A 31 -1.08 1.40 -3.92
C PHE A 31 -0.66 2.66 -4.70
N ALA A 32 0.58 3.13 -4.49
CA ALA A 32 1.25 4.12 -5.33
C ALA A 32 2.72 3.76 -5.54
N SER A 33 3.34 4.18 -6.64
CA SER A 33 4.77 4.00 -6.90
C SER A 33 5.52 5.33 -6.84
N GLY A 34 6.71 5.32 -6.26
CA GLY A 34 7.57 6.50 -6.22
C GLY A 34 8.71 6.37 -5.22
N ASP A 35 9.77 7.15 -5.43
CA ASP A 35 11.03 7.09 -4.65
C ASP A 35 11.66 5.69 -4.60
N GLY A 36 11.56 4.95 -5.70
CA GLY A 36 12.05 3.58 -5.79
C GLY A 36 11.24 2.54 -5.01
N MET A 37 10.16 2.95 -4.34
CA MET A 37 9.31 2.09 -3.50
C MET A 37 7.92 1.91 -4.13
N ILE A 38 7.26 0.82 -3.71
CA ILE A 38 5.80 0.67 -3.82
C ILE A 38 5.19 0.95 -2.47
N TRP A 39 4.34 1.96 -2.40
CA TRP A 39 3.65 2.37 -1.18
C TRP A 39 2.26 1.73 -1.14
N ALA A 40 1.91 1.12 -0.02
CA ALA A 40 0.63 0.45 0.17
C ALA A 40 -0.06 0.95 1.44
N TYR A 41 -1.33 1.34 1.35
CA TYR A 41 -2.10 1.80 2.51
C TYR A 41 -2.92 0.66 3.12
N ASN A 42 -2.80 0.46 4.43
CA ASN A 42 -3.63 -0.47 5.17
C ASN A 42 -4.82 0.27 5.81
N LEU A 43 -5.98 0.19 5.16
CA LEU A 43 -7.23 0.82 5.61
C LEU A 43 -7.67 0.45 7.03
N ARG A 44 -7.24 -0.70 7.56
CA ARG A 44 -7.60 -1.13 8.92
C ARG A 44 -6.69 -0.53 9.97
N THR A 45 -5.40 -0.45 9.68
CA THR A 45 -4.41 -0.01 10.66
C THR A 45 -4.03 1.45 10.51
N GLY A 46 -4.41 2.12 9.41
CA GLY A 46 -3.94 3.47 9.10
C GLY A 46 -2.43 3.52 8.83
N VAL A 47 -1.84 2.39 8.44
CA VAL A 47 -0.40 2.29 8.20
C VAL A 47 -0.14 2.30 6.70
N VAL A 48 0.78 3.16 6.27
CA VAL A 48 1.38 3.10 4.95
C VAL A 48 2.67 2.28 5.04
N SER A 49 2.79 1.25 4.20
CA SER A 49 3.99 0.42 4.09
C SER A 49 4.73 0.73 2.80
N GLY A 50 6.04 0.95 2.88
CA GLY A 50 6.95 1.05 1.74
C GLY A 50 7.59 -0.30 1.45
N ILE A 51 7.38 -0.81 0.23
CA ILE A 51 7.84 -2.10 -0.26
C ILE A 51 8.94 -1.86 -1.29
N ASP A 52 10.12 -2.45 -1.07
CA ASP A 52 11.25 -2.35 -1.97
C ASP A 52 11.12 -3.42 -3.08
N PRO A 53 11.02 -3.04 -4.36
CA PRO A 53 10.89 -3.99 -5.46
C PRO A 53 12.21 -4.75 -5.77
N SER A 54 13.35 -4.34 -5.21
CA SER A 54 14.62 -5.04 -5.41
C SER A 54 14.68 -6.37 -4.63
N ASP A 55 14.03 -6.43 -3.46
CA ASP A 55 14.00 -7.62 -2.59
C ASP A 55 12.58 -8.10 -2.23
N ASN A 56 11.54 -7.37 -2.65
CA ASN A 56 10.13 -7.60 -2.37
C ASN A 56 9.79 -7.61 -0.87
N GLN A 57 10.53 -6.85 -0.05
CA GLN A 57 10.31 -6.73 1.39
C GLN A 57 9.69 -5.38 1.77
N VAL A 58 9.04 -5.35 2.94
CA VAL A 58 8.57 -4.10 3.56
C VAL A 58 9.72 -3.48 4.35
N HIS A 59 10.12 -2.26 3.99
CA HIS A 59 11.23 -1.53 4.64
C HIS A 59 10.77 -0.34 5.47
N THR A 60 9.64 0.26 5.11
CA THR A 60 9.13 1.48 5.77
C THR A 60 7.71 1.28 6.27
N GLN A 61 7.40 1.81 7.45
CA GLN A 61 6.04 1.91 7.97
C GLN A 61 5.79 3.32 8.51
N LEU A 62 4.81 4.01 7.92
CA LEU A 62 4.37 5.34 8.34
C LEU A 62 2.96 5.22 8.93
N VAL A 63 2.75 5.78 10.12
CA VAL A 63 1.43 5.84 10.74
C VAL A 63 0.76 7.14 10.30
N THR A 64 -0.40 7.07 9.65
CA THR A 64 -1.17 8.27 9.29
C THR A 64 -2.10 8.64 10.45
N THR A 65 -2.25 9.93 10.73
CA THR A 65 -3.04 10.44 11.86
C THR A 65 -4.54 10.57 11.58
N GLY A 66 -5.05 10.02 10.48
CA GLY A 66 -6.45 10.17 10.16
C GLY A 66 -6.92 9.39 8.95
N SER A 67 -8.21 9.09 8.99
CA SER A 67 -9.06 8.53 7.93
C SER A 67 -9.12 7.00 7.78
N SER A 68 -9.99 6.43 8.62
CA SER A 68 -10.82 5.29 8.19
C SER A 68 -11.73 5.75 7.04
N GLY A 69 -11.23 5.74 5.79
CA GLY A 69 -12.03 6.19 4.65
C GLY A 69 -11.26 6.75 3.44
N ALA A 70 -9.93 6.66 3.44
CA ALA A 70 -9.13 7.03 2.28
C ALA A 70 -9.64 6.32 1.02
N ALA A 71 -10.03 7.10 0.02
CA ALA A 71 -10.56 6.59 -1.23
C ALA A 71 -9.52 6.60 -2.35
N ASP A 72 -8.46 7.40 -2.23
CA ASP A 72 -7.38 7.46 -3.20
C ASP A 72 -6.03 7.79 -2.56
N PHE A 73 -4.95 7.45 -3.26
CA PHE A 73 -3.58 7.46 -2.75
C PHE A 73 -2.58 7.64 -3.89
N ALA A 74 -1.70 8.64 -3.79
CA ALA A 74 -0.71 8.95 -4.81
C ALA A 74 0.64 9.31 -4.18
N PHE A 75 1.71 9.11 -4.93
CA PHE A 75 3.05 9.60 -4.59
C PHE A 75 3.46 10.70 -5.56
N GLY A 76 4.02 11.79 -5.06
CA GLY A 76 4.51 12.89 -5.90
C GLY A 76 5.31 13.91 -5.10
N ALA A 77 6.34 14.48 -5.74
CA ALA A 77 7.24 15.48 -5.15
C ALA A 77 7.97 15.04 -3.85
N GLY A 78 8.12 13.74 -3.64
CA GLY A 78 8.74 13.20 -2.41
C GLY A 78 7.75 12.87 -1.30
N ASP A 79 6.46 13.16 -1.52
CA ASP A 79 5.40 13.02 -0.52
C ASP A 79 4.30 12.05 -0.96
N ILE A 80 3.60 11.53 0.04
CA ILE A 80 2.40 10.72 -0.12
C ILE A 80 1.17 11.61 0.07
N TRP A 81 0.30 11.60 -0.94
CA TRP A 81 -0.94 12.35 -0.97
C TRP A 81 -2.11 11.38 -0.84
N GLN A 82 -2.98 11.62 0.13
CA GLN A 82 -4.14 10.79 0.38
C GLN A 82 -5.41 11.62 0.19
N TYR A 83 -6.33 11.12 -0.65
CA TYR A 83 -7.68 11.68 -0.70
C TYR A 83 -8.53 11.02 0.37
N VAL A 84 -8.98 11.83 1.31
CA VAL A 84 -9.92 11.45 2.34
C VAL A 84 -11.29 11.96 1.93
N ARG A 85 -12.27 11.06 1.81
CA ARG A 85 -13.66 11.51 1.70
C ARG A 85 -14.00 12.19 3.02
N GLY A 86 -14.41 13.45 2.94
CA GLY A 86 -14.81 14.23 4.12
C GLY A 86 -15.77 13.42 4.97
N ASP A 87 -15.46 13.32 6.26
CA ASP A 87 -16.29 12.81 7.34
C ASP A 87 -17.47 13.75 7.67
N GLY A 88 -17.66 14.81 6.89
CA GLY A 88 -18.81 15.71 6.98
C GLY A 88 -18.71 16.72 8.13
N VAL A 89 -17.50 17.13 8.50
CA VAL A 89 -17.27 18.26 9.42
C VAL A 89 -17.04 19.55 8.64
#